data_AF-A0A8J4WTK7-F1
#
_entry.id   AF-A0A8J4WTK7-F1
#
_cell.length_a   1.000
_cell.length_b   1.000
_cell.length_c   1.000
_cell.angle_alpha   90.00
_cell.angle_beta   90.00
_cell.angle_gamma   90.00
#
_symmetry.space_group_name_H-M   'P 1'
#
loop_
_entity.id
_entity.type
_entity.pdbx_description
1 polymer ?
#
loop_
_entity_poly.entity_id
_entity_poly.type
_entity_poly.pdbx_seq_one_letter_code
_entity_poly.pdbx_strand_id
1 'polypeptide(L)'
;MDGSPMVGLNRRPPAQLNMNEDEGLPERWKIWKLQFHDFRTSARLSSAEKGFQMAMFRHAIGEQAIRCISTFSYEADEDPEDWENVINKVESYCLGFNNDAFESLGTLPGVCKLSIDTDEQTVVLPIRRLPLTVNETFEKELTRLTDLGVIQQIDEPTDMVSQVVIVTKKSDELRICIDPKPLNAA
;
A
#
# COMPACT_ATOMS: atom_id res chain seq x y z
N MET A 1 31.05 -36.31 -14.15
CA MET A 1 31.10 -34.90 -13.74
C MET A 1 30.55 -34.11 -14.91
N ASP A 2 29.26 -33.80 -14.85
CA ASP A 2 28.53 -33.10 -15.91
C ASP A 2 28.83 -31.60 -15.80
N GLY A 3 29.67 -31.12 -16.69
CA GLY A 3 30.10 -29.73 -16.82
C GLY A 3 29.20 -28.97 -17.79
N SER A 4 27.90 -28.91 -17.52
CA SER A 4 26.98 -28.07 -18.27
C SER A 4 27.32 -26.59 -18.04
N PRO A 5 27.59 -25.78 -19.08
CA PRO A 5 27.87 -24.37 -18.93
C PRO A 5 26.56 -23.66 -18.59
N MET A 6 26.49 -23.04 -17.41
CA MET A 6 25.39 -22.16 -17.01
C MET A 6 25.40 -20.90 -17.89
N VAL A 7 24.81 -21.01 -19.08
CA VAL A 7 24.53 -19.90 -20.00
C VAL A 7 23.39 -19.08 -19.40
N GLY A 8 23.66 -17.82 -19.03
CA GLY A 8 22.60 -16.83 -18.79
C GLY A 8 22.66 -16.03 -17.49
N LEU A 9 23.53 -16.34 -16.52
CA LEU A 9 23.64 -15.50 -15.32
C LEU A 9 24.49 -14.26 -15.65
N ASN A 10 23.85 -13.09 -15.67
CA ASN A 10 24.53 -11.81 -15.87
C ASN A 10 25.48 -11.54 -14.68
N ARG A 11 26.77 -11.86 -14.86
CA ARG A 11 27.81 -11.72 -13.82
C ARG A 11 28.26 -10.27 -13.61
N ARG A 12 27.64 -9.30 -14.28
CA ARG A 12 28.03 -7.90 -14.18
C ARG A 12 27.16 -7.18 -13.16
N PRO A 13 27.74 -6.26 -12.38
CA PRO A 13 26.95 -5.36 -11.56
C PRO A 13 25.92 -4.62 -12.44
N PRO A 14 24.74 -4.29 -11.90
CA PRO A 14 23.77 -3.46 -12.59
C PRO A 14 24.36 -2.08 -12.93
N ALA A 15 23.70 -1.37 -13.85
CA ALA A 15 23.97 0.05 -14.05
C ALA A 15 23.64 0.83 -12.76
N GLN A 16 24.27 1.98 -12.56
CA GLN A 16 24.00 2.81 -11.38
C GLN A 16 22.54 3.24 -11.34
N LEU A 17 21.97 3.28 -10.13
CA LEU A 17 20.60 3.70 -9.92
C LEU A 17 20.50 5.21 -10.13
N ASN A 18 19.56 5.63 -10.97
CA ASN A 18 19.20 7.04 -11.09
C ASN A 18 18.23 7.40 -9.96
N MET A 19 18.69 8.28 -9.05
CA MET A 19 17.99 8.70 -7.84
C MET A 19 17.17 10.00 -8.01
N ASN A 20 16.85 10.41 -9.25
CA ASN A 20 15.98 11.56 -9.45
C ASN A 20 14.62 11.34 -8.76
N GLU A 21 14.19 12.26 -7.89
CA GLU A 21 12.90 12.20 -7.19
C GLU A 21 11.74 12.52 -8.14
N ASP A 22 11.48 11.61 -9.07
CA ASP A 22 10.39 11.64 -10.04
C ASP A 22 9.45 10.42 -9.85
N GLU A 23 8.29 10.42 -10.51
CA GLU A 23 7.30 9.32 -10.44
C GLU A 23 7.87 7.96 -10.91
N GLY A 24 9.02 7.94 -11.59
CA GLY A 24 9.70 6.74 -12.06
C GLY A 24 10.74 6.17 -11.08
N LEU A 25 11.03 6.83 -9.96
CA LEU A 25 11.96 6.32 -8.95
C LEU A 25 11.58 4.93 -8.40
N PRO A 26 10.31 4.67 -8.01
CA PRO A 26 9.92 3.36 -7.47
C PRO A 26 10.14 2.22 -8.48
N GLU A 27 9.84 2.45 -9.75
CA GLU A 27 9.98 1.43 -10.80
C GLU A 27 11.47 1.16 -11.12
N ARG A 28 12.28 2.23 -11.23
CA ARG A 28 13.74 2.09 -11.39
C ARG A 28 14.36 1.32 -10.24
N TRP A 29 13.90 1.56 -9.01
CA TRP A 29 14.33 0.83 -7.83
C TRP A 29 14.02 -0.66 -7.90
N LYS A 30 12.77 -1.04 -8.22
CA LYS A 30 12.36 -2.45 -8.34
C LYS A 30 13.21 -3.20 -9.35
N ILE A 31 13.41 -2.62 -10.53
CA ILE A 31 14.24 -3.21 -11.59
C ILE A 31 15.69 -3.34 -11.14
N TRP A 32 16.26 -2.29 -10.55
CA TRP A 32 17.64 -2.28 -10.09
C TRP A 32 17.88 -3.30 -8.95
N LYS A 33 16.98 -3.38 -7.97
CA LYS A 33 17.04 -4.32 -6.85
C LYS A 33 17.04 -5.76 -7.34
N LEU A 34 16.19 -6.09 -8.32
CA LEU A 34 16.16 -7.40 -8.95
C LEU A 34 17.50 -7.72 -9.65
N GLN A 35 18.01 -6.79 -10.45
CA GLN A 35 19.30 -6.98 -11.13
C GLN A 35 20.47 -7.15 -10.15
N PHE A 36 20.49 -6.37 -9.06
CA PHE A 36 21.50 -6.50 -8.02
C PHE A 36 21.38 -7.82 -7.25
N HIS A 37 20.16 -8.30 -6.97
CA HIS A 37 19.92 -9.60 -6.36
C HIS A 37 20.51 -10.75 -7.22
N ASP A 38 20.27 -10.71 -8.53
CA ASP A 38 20.78 -11.72 -9.46
C ASP A 38 22.33 -11.67 -9.54
N PHE A 39 22.90 -10.47 -9.55
CA PHE A 39 24.34 -10.27 -9.45
C PHE A 39 24.91 -10.83 -8.14
N ARG A 40 24.30 -10.49 -7.00
CA ARG A 40 24.72 -10.94 -5.66
C ARG A 40 24.72 -12.47 -5.55
N THR A 41 23.68 -13.10 -6.09
CA THR A 41 23.53 -14.57 -6.12
C THR A 41 24.58 -15.21 -7.02
N SER A 42 24.74 -14.71 -8.24
CA SER A 42 25.66 -15.28 -9.23
C SER A 42 27.14 -15.12 -8.85
N ALA A 43 27.50 -13.99 -8.23
CA ALA A 43 28.85 -13.73 -7.75
C ALA A 43 29.09 -14.24 -6.31
N ARG A 44 28.11 -14.94 -5.70
CA ARG A 44 28.18 -15.51 -4.34
C ARG A 44 28.53 -14.49 -3.25
N LEU A 45 28.15 -13.23 -3.45
CA LEU A 45 28.37 -12.16 -2.48
C LEU A 45 27.65 -12.45 -1.17
N SER A 46 26.53 -13.18 -1.21
CA SER A 46 25.77 -13.56 -0.02
C SER A 46 26.56 -14.35 1.03
N SER A 47 27.63 -15.02 0.62
CA SER A 47 28.51 -15.79 1.50
C SER A 47 29.81 -15.05 1.85
N ALA A 48 30.03 -13.84 1.33
CA ALA A 48 31.21 -13.04 1.60
C ALA A 48 31.08 -12.27 2.93
N GLU A 49 32.18 -11.69 3.40
CA GLU A 49 32.18 -10.82 4.58
C GLU A 49 31.30 -9.57 4.37
N LYS A 50 30.62 -9.12 5.42
CA LYS A 50 29.67 -7.98 5.37
C LYS A 50 30.29 -6.74 4.71
N GLY A 51 31.50 -6.36 5.10
CA GLY A 51 32.20 -5.21 4.51
C GLY A 51 32.45 -5.35 3.01
N PHE A 52 32.74 -6.56 2.52
CA PHE A 52 32.91 -6.81 1.08
C PHE A 52 31.57 -6.73 0.34
N GLN A 53 30.49 -7.26 0.93
CA GLN A 53 29.13 -7.13 0.38
C GLN A 53 28.74 -5.66 0.23
N MET A 54 28.97 -4.87 1.28
CA MET A 54 28.67 -3.44 1.30
C MET A 54 29.54 -2.63 0.33
N ALA A 55 30.83 -2.97 0.20
CA ALA A 55 31.70 -2.34 -0.78
C ALA A 55 31.21 -2.57 -2.21
N MET A 56 30.82 -3.81 -2.54
CA MET A 56 30.27 -4.14 -3.86
C MET A 56 28.92 -3.46 -4.12
N PHE A 57 28.06 -3.36 -3.10
CA PHE A 57 26.80 -2.64 -3.17
C PHE A 57 27.02 -1.14 -3.43
N ARG A 58 27.86 -0.47 -2.63
CA ARG A 58 28.19 0.96 -2.77
C ARG A 58 28.78 1.25 -4.16
N HIS A 59 29.64 0.36 -4.67
CA HIS A 59 30.20 0.49 -6.00
C HIS A 59 29.12 0.36 -7.11
N ALA A 60 28.17 -0.56 -6.96
CA ALA A 60 27.15 -0.83 -7.96
C ALA A 60 26.02 0.21 -7.98
N ILE A 61 25.55 0.67 -6.82
CA ILE A 61 24.38 1.55 -6.72
C ILE A 61 24.68 2.97 -7.21
N GLY A 62 25.93 3.41 -7.11
CA GLY A 62 26.42 4.66 -7.67
C GLY A 62 26.42 5.84 -6.71
N GLU A 63 27.11 6.91 -7.11
CA GLU A 63 27.40 8.06 -6.25
C GLU A 63 26.15 8.81 -5.78
N GLN A 64 25.14 8.95 -6.66
CA GLN A 64 23.88 9.63 -6.33
C GLN A 64 23.17 8.92 -5.18
N ALA A 65 23.06 7.60 -5.24
CA ALA A 65 22.45 6.80 -4.19
C ALA A 65 23.27 6.76 -2.91
N ILE A 66 24.61 6.72 -3.01
CA ILE A 66 25.49 6.80 -1.83
C ILE A 66 25.26 8.09 -1.06
N ARG A 67 25.10 9.23 -1.75
CA ARG A 67 24.79 10.52 -1.10
C ARG A 67 23.49 10.43 -0.31
N CYS A 68 22.43 9.88 -0.89
CA CYS A 68 21.16 9.65 -0.19
C CYS A 68 21.34 8.70 1.01
N ILE A 69 21.98 7.55 0.82
CA ILE A 69 22.20 6.54 1.88
C ILE A 69 22.98 7.13 3.06
N SER A 70 23.96 8.00 2.79
CA SER A 70 24.76 8.63 3.84
C SER A 70 23.96 9.57 4.76
N THR A 71 22.73 9.94 4.36
CA THR A 71 21.82 10.76 5.18
C THR A 71 20.91 9.95 6.09
N PHE A 72 20.88 8.63 5.94
CA PHE A 72 19.99 7.78 6.74
C PHE A 72 20.43 7.74 8.20
N SER A 73 19.46 7.84 9.11
CA SER A 73 19.65 7.57 10.53
C SER A 73 19.42 6.10 10.84
N TYR A 74 20.25 5.57 11.73
CA TYR A 74 20.18 4.19 12.21
C TYR A 74 19.98 4.20 13.72
N GLU A 75 19.15 3.28 14.21
CA GLU A 75 18.96 3.09 15.65
C GLU A 75 20.16 2.38 16.28
N ALA A 76 20.24 2.36 17.62
CA ALA A 76 21.41 1.85 18.34
C ALA A 76 21.68 0.34 18.11
N ASP A 77 20.68 -0.42 17.72
CA ASP A 77 20.74 -1.85 17.37
C ASP A 77 20.84 -2.13 15.87
N GLU A 78 20.75 -1.09 15.02
CA GLU A 78 20.89 -1.22 13.57
C GLU A 78 22.36 -0.99 13.14
N ASP A 79 22.98 -2.03 12.60
CA ASP A 79 24.32 -1.93 11.99
C ASP A 79 24.22 -1.33 10.56
N PRO A 80 24.86 -0.17 10.26
CA PRO A 80 24.85 0.45 8.94
C PRO A 80 25.75 -0.24 7.91
N GLU A 81 26.55 -1.24 8.31
CA GLU A 81 27.28 -2.13 7.42
C GLU A 81 26.54 -3.46 7.20
N ASP A 82 25.34 -3.62 7.77
CA ASP A 82 24.48 -4.76 7.50
C ASP A 82 23.62 -4.53 6.26
N TRP A 83 23.69 -5.49 5.33
CA TRP A 83 22.96 -5.47 4.07
C TRP A 83 21.45 -5.30 4.28
N GLU A 84 20.87 -6.02 5.24
CA GLU A 84 19.41 -6.03 5.45
C GLU A 84 18.93 -4.67 5.95
N ASN A 85 19.67 -4.06 6.88
CA ASN A 85 19.34 -2.72 7.39
C ASN A 85 19.43 -1.67 6.28
N VAL A 86 20.51 -1.68 5.50
CA VAL A 86 20.70 -0.69 4.43
C VAL A 86 19.68 -0.87 3.32
N ILE A 87 19.44 -2.10 2.85
CA ILE A 87 18.53 -2.34 1.72
C ILE A 87 17.09 -1.96 2.06
N ASN A 88 16.66 -2.21 3.30
CA ASN A 88 15.32 -1.85 3.76
C ASN A 88 15.12 -0.34 3.78
N LYS A 89 16.09 0.44 4.30
CA LYS A 89 15.99 1.91 4.29
C LYS A 89 16.04 2.50 2.89
N VAL A 90 16.88 1.95 2.00
CA VAL A 90 16.90 2.38 0.58
C VAL A 90 15.56 2.08 -0.10
N GLU A 91 14.99 0.91 0.16
CA GLU A 91 13.68 0.56 -0.37
C GLU A 91 12.58 1.49 0.15
N SER A 92 12.56 1.79 1.45
CA SER A 92 11.62 2.76 2.04
C SER A 92 11.81 4.16 1.47
N TYR A 93 13.03 4.59 1.15
CA TYR A 93 13.26 5.88 0.49
C TYR A 93 12.75 5.87 -0.96
N CYS A 94 13.12 4.86 -1.74
CA CYS A 94 12.83 4.79 -3.18
C CYS A 94 11.36 4.53 -3.49
N LEU A 95 10.63 3.82 -2.63
CA LEU A 95 9.20 3.60 -2.77
C LEU A 95 8.39 4.80 -2.24
N GLY A 96 9.06 5.81 -1.68
CA GLY A 96 8.46 6.69 -0.68
C GLY A 96 8.14 5.88 0.57
N PHE A 97 7.89 6.54 1.71
CA PHE A 97 7.13 5.87 2.76
C PHE A 97 5.91 5.25 2.08
N ASN A 98 5.85 3.92 1.99
CA ASN A 98 4.68 3.23 1.48
C ASN A 98 3.55 3.81 2.31
N ASN A 99 2.73 4.61 1.64
CA ASN A 99 1.62 5.30 2.23
C ASN A 99 0.51 4.29 2.46
N ASP A 100 0.80 3.03 2.79
CA ASP A 100 -0.23 2.08 3.23
C ASP A 100 -1.00 2.66 4.42
N ALA A 101 -0.35 3.48 5.26
CA ALA A 101 -1.00 4.22 6.33
C ALA A 101 -2.00 5.32 5.86
N PHE A 102 -1.92 5.77 4.61
CA PHE A 102 -2.77 6.82 4.03
C PHE A 102 -3.56 6.41 2.79
N GLU A 103 -3.25 5.27 2.17
CA GLU A 103 -3.88 4.72 0.97
C GLU A 103 -4.77 3.51 1.29
N SER A 104 -4.56 2.84 2.43
CA SER A 104 -5.42 1.76 2.91
C SER A 104 -6.35 2.23 4.03
N LEU A 105 -7.50 1.56 4.16
CA LEU A 105 -8.43 1.82 5.26
C LEU A 105 -7.77 1.41 6.59
N GLY A 106 -7.61 2.37 7.50
CA GLY A 106 -7.19 2.08 8.87
C GLY A 106 -8.28 1.37 9.67
N THR A 107 -7.89 0.42 10.52
CA THR A 107 -8.80 -0.23 11.48
C THR A 107 -8.40 0.14 12.90
N LEU A 108 -9.40 0.39 13.77
CA LEU A 108 -9.17 0.57 15.20
C LEU A 108 -9.31 -0.77 15.92
N PRO A 109 -8.38 -1.15 16.81
CA PRO A 109 -8.47 -2.42 17.53
C PRO A 109 -9.65 -2.41 18.52
N GLY A 110 -10.42 -3.49 18.52
CA GLY A 110 -11.55 -3.70 19.44
C GLY A 110 -12.91 -3.81 18.74
N VAL A 111 -13.95 -4.15 19.51
CA VAL A 111 -15.34 -4.22 19.04
C VAL A 111 -16.12 -3.07 19.65
N CYS A 112 -16.76 -2.26 18.80
CA CYS A 112 -17.68 -1.22 19.25
C CYS A 112 -19.07 -1.84 19.46
N LYS A 113 -19.60 -1.75 20.69
CA LYS A 113 -20.97 -2.15 20.98
C LYS A 113 -21.86 -0.91 20.95
N LEU A 114 -22.76 -0.85 19.97
CA LEU A 114 -23.79 0.16 19.88
C LEU A 114 -25.06 -0.36 20.58
N SER A 115 -25.70 0.50 21.37
CA SER A 115 -26.97 0.23 22.05
C SER A 115 -27.97 1.29 21.61
N ILE A 116 -29.23 0.89 21.44
CA ILE A 116 -30.36 1.73 21.05
C ILE A 116 -31.33 1.75 22.23
N ASP A 117 -31.97 2.88 22.51
CA ASP A 117 -32.96 2.97 23.58
C ASP A 117 -34.20 2.15 23.19
N THR A 118 -34.57 1.21 24.05
CA THR A 118 -35.57 0.16 23.73
C THR A 118 -37.00 0.69 23.59
N ASP A 119 -37.26 1.92 24.03
CA ASP A 119 -38.57 2.57 24.00
C ASP A 119 -38.83 3.39 22.72
N GLU A 120 -37.83 3.48 21.82
CA GLU A 120 -37.87 4.24 20.58
C GLU A 120 -38.52 3.43 19.44
N GLN A 121 -39.33 4.09 18.59
CA GLN A 121 -39.95 3.42 17.44
C GLN A 121 -38.92 3.14 16.35
N THR A 122 -38.88 1.89 15.88
CA THR A 122 -38.08 1.51 14.72
C THR A 122 -38.66 2.15 13.46
N VAL A 123 -37.83 2.90 12.72
CA VAL A 123 -38.26 3.62 11.51
C VAL A 123 -37.66 2.96 10.27
N VAL A 124 -38.54 2.46 9.40
CA VAL A 124 -38.20 2.03 8.04
C VAL A 124 -38.49 3.16 7.07
N LEU A 125 -37.44 3.81 6.57
CA LEU A 125 -37.60 4.84 5.55
C LEU A 125 -37.69 4.20 4.15
N PRO A 126 -38.57 4.70 3.26
CA PRO A 126 -38.65 4.21 1.89
C PRO A 126 -37.42 4.60 1.09
N ILE A 127 -37.02 3.78 0.12
CA ILE A 127 -35.89 4.05 -0.78
C ILE A 127 -36.18 5.28 -1.65
N ARG A 128 -35.19 6.17 -1.81
CA ARG A 128 -35.29 7.31 -2.74
C ARG A 128 -35.00 6.88 -4.18
N ARG A 129 -35.66 7.51 -5.15
CA ARG A 129 -35.35 7.30 -6.57
C ARG A 129 -34.00 7.90 -6.91
N LEU A 130 -33.13 7.10 -7.52
CA LEU A 130 -31.85 7.53 -8.04
C LEU A 130 -31.98 7.86 -9.54
N PRO A 131 -31.37 8.96 -10.02
CA PRO A 131 -31.28 9.23 -11.45
C PRO A 131 -30.58 8.08 -12.19
N LEU A 132 -31.05 7.73 -13.38
CA LEU A 132 -30.47 6.63 -14.16
C LEU A 132 -28.98 6.83 -14.47
N THR A 133 -28.57 8.10 -14.65
CA THR A 133 -27.19 8.48 -14.95
C THR A 133 -26.20 8.14 -13.83
N VAL A 134 -26.66 8.01 -12.58
CA VAL A 134 -25.79 7.71 -11.44
C VAL A 134 -25.82 6.24 -11.03
N ASN A 135 -26.76 5.44 -11.53
CA ASN A 135 -26.93 4.04 -11.11
C ASN A 135 -25.65 3.22 -11.33
N GLU A 136 -25.02 3.31 -12.51
CA GLU A 136 -23.80 2.53 -12.78
C GLU A 136 -22.63 2.93 -11.86
N THR A 137 -22.50 4.22 -11.55
CA THR A 137 -21.42 4.70 -10.68
C THR A 137 -21.71 4.37 -9.22
N PHE A 138 -22.98 4.41 -8.83
CA PHE A 138 -23.46 4.05 -7.51
C PHE A 138 -23.23 2.56 -7.23
N GLU A 139 -23.61 1.68 -8.16
CA GLU A 139 -23.37 0.22 -8.04
C GLU A 139 -21.89 -0.11 -7.92
N LYS A 140 -21.03 0.51 -8.76
CA LYS A 140 -19.57 0.33 -8.67
C LYS A 140 -19.01 0.70 -7.32
N GLU A 141 -19.48 1.80 -6.73
CA GLU A 141 -19.01 2.25 -5.43
C GLU A 141 -19.50 1.34 -4.30
N LEU A 142 -20.74 0.81 -4.37
CA LEU A 142 -21.21 -0.20 -3.43
C LEU A 142 -20.40 -1.50 -3.51
N THR A 143 -20.09 -1.96 -4.72
CA THR A 143 -19.20 -3.12 -4.91
C THR A 143 -17.83 -2.86 -4.30
N ARG A 144 -17.23 -1.70 -4.59
CA ARG A 144 -15.93 -1.30 -4.01
C ARG A 144 -15.95 -1.30 -2.48
N LEU A 145 -16.98 -0.74 -1.85
CA LEU A 145 -17.10 -0.70 -0.38
C LEU A 145 -17.35 -2.09 0.23
N THR A 146 -18.04 -2.97 -0.50
CA THR A 146 -18.26 -4.37 -0.12
C THR A 146 -16.95 -5.17 -0.20
N ASP A 147 -16.20 -5.02 -1.29
CA ASP A 147 -14.89 -5.65 -1.49
C ASP A 147 -13.87 -5.20 -0.44
N LEU A 148 -13.97 -3.94 0.00
CA LEU A 148 -13.16 -3.39 1.10
C LEU A 148 -13.61 -3.83 2.49
N GLY A 149 -14.75 -4.52 2.62
CA GLY A 149 -15.30 -4.96 3.91
C GLY A 149 -15.84 -3.83 4.78
N VAL A 150 -16.16 -2.67 4.19
CA VAL A 150 -16.75 -1.52 4.92
C VAL A 150 -18.24 -1.71 5.14
N ILE A 151 -18.93 -2.30 4.16
CA ILE A 151 -20.36 -2.61 4.21
C ILE A 151 -20.60 -4.07 3.81
N GLN A 152 -21.77 -4.59 4.15
CA GLN A 152 -22.18 -5.95 3.81
C GLN A 152 -23.63 -5.97 3.32
N GLN A 153 -23.93 -6.83 2.35
CA GLN A 153 -25.30 -7.10 1.92
C GLN A 153 -26.05 -7.88 3.02
N ILE A 154 -27.29 -7.46 3.29
CA ILE A 154 -28.20 -8.10 4.24
C ILE A 154 -29.46 -8.49 3.48
N ASP A 155 -29.81 -9.78 3.51
CA ASP A 155 -31.04 -10.31 2.88
C ASP A 155 -32.15 -10.58 3.92
N GLU A 156 -31.86 -10.39 5.21
CA GLU A 156 -32.81 -10.58 6.29
C GLU A 156 -33.65 -9.31 6.54
N PRO A 157 -34.93 -9.44 6.97
CA PRO A 157 -35.74 -8.29 7.37
C PRO A 157 -35.06 -7.51 8.49
N THR A 158 -35.00 -6.19 8.33
CA THR A 158 -34.41 -5.26 9.31
C THR A 158 -35.45 -4.27 9.78
N ASP A 159 -35.51 -4.06 11.09
CA ASP A 159 -36.50 -3.17 11.70
C ASP A 159 -36.21 -1.69 11.42
N MET A 160 -34.97 -1.35 11.05
CA MET A 160 -34.54 0.02 10.78
C MET A 160 -33.86 0.12 9.40
N VAL A 161 -34.36 1.03 8.56
CA VAL A 161 -33.78 1.28 7.24
C VAL A 161 -33.57 2.77 7.05
N SER A 162 -32.31 3.17 6.87
CA SER A 162 -31.94 4.54 6.54
C SER A 162 -31.97 4.77 5.03
N GLN A 163 -32.39 5.97 4.61
CA GLN A 163 -32.33 6.36 3.21
C GLN A 163 -30.90 6.64 2.75
N VAL A 164 -30.59 6.23 1.52
CA VAL A 164 -29.37 6.66 0.84
C VAL A 164 -29.57 8.02 0.18
N VAL A 165 -28.56 8.88 0.30
CA VAL A 165 -28.46 10.21 -0.29
C VAL A 165 -27.18 10.27 -1.11
N ILE A 166 -27.27 10.69 -2.37
CA ILE A 166 -26.12 10.82 -3.26
C ILE A 166 -25.82 12.30 -3.48
N VAL A 167 -24.57 12.67 -3.34
CA VAL A 167 -24.07 14.02 -3.61
C VAL A 167 -22.87 13.92 -4.54
N THR A 168 -22.79 14.76 -5.56
CA THR A 168 -21.59 14.88 -6.41
C THR A 168 -20.56 15.79 -5.76
N LYS A 169 -19.30 15.35 -5.70
CA LYS A 169 -18.17 16.18 -5.27
C LYS A 169 -17.86 17.23 -6.35
N LYS A 170 -17.04 18.23 -5.98
CA LYS A 170 -16.44 19.15 -6.96
C LYS A 170 -15.57 18.44 -8.01
N SER A 171 -15.06 17.26 -7.66
CA SER A 171 -14.28 16.37 -8.54
C SER A 171 -15.16 15.48 -9.44
N ASP A 172 -16.48 15.67 -9.45
CA ASP A 172 -17.48 14.86 -10.18
C ASP A 172 -17.66 13.41 -9.67
N GLU A 173 -16.90 13.03 -8.64
CA GLU A 173 -17.05 11.74 -7.95
C GLU A 173 -18.31 11.71 -7.06
N LEU A 174 -18.93 10.54 -6.90
CA LEU A 174 -20.08 10.37 -6.02
C LEU A 174 -19.67 10.31 -4.54
N ARG A 175 -20.50 10.89 -3.67
CA ARG A 175 -20.54 10.65 -2.23
C ARG A 175 -21.84 9.95 -1.90
N ILE A 176 -21.73 8.73 -1.39
CA ILE A 176 -22.85 7.98 -0.82
C ILE A 176 -22.96 8.36 0.65
N CYS A 177 -24.14 8.84 1.06
CA CYS A 177 -24.45 9.19 2.42
C CYS A 177 -25.71 8.46 2.87
N ILE A 178 -25.84 8.22 4.18
CA ILE A 178 -27.09 7.80 4.79
C ILE A 178 -27.81 9.02 5.39
N ASP A 179 -29.12 8.96 5.55
CA ASP A 179 -29.89 9.91 6.35
C ASP A 179 -30.05 9.35 7.78
N PRO A 180 -29.18 9.72 8.74
CA PRO A 180 -29.17 9.12 10.06
C PRO A 180 -30.20 9.76 10.99
N LYS A 181 -31.06 10.67 10.53
CA LYS A 181 -31.95 11.41 11.43
C LYS A 181 -32.83 10.50 12.30
N PRO A 182 -33.50 9.46 11.77
CA PRO A 182 -34.26 8.55 12.61
C PRO A 182 -33.36 7.70 13.51
N LEU A 183 -32.18 7.29 13.01
CA LEU A 183 -31.22 6.48 13.77
C LEU A 183 -30.65 7.24 14.98
N ASN A 184 -30.40 8.55 14.84
CA ASN A 184 -29.83 9.38 15.89
C ASN A 184 -30.88 9.87 16.91
N ALA A 185 -32.16 9.66 16.62
CA ALA A 185 -33.22 9.91 17.59
C ALA A 185 -33.39 8.71 18.54
N ALA A 186 -33.06 7.50 18.05
CA ALA A 186 -33.19 6.22 18.72
C ALA A 186 -32.13 5.93 19.79
#